data_AF-A0A7S2JSR1-F1
#
_entry.id   AF-A0A7S2JSR1-F1
#
_cell.length_a   1.000
_cell.length_b   1.000
_cell.length_c   1.000
_cell.angle_alpha   90.00
_cell.angle_beta   90.00
_cell.angle_gamma   90.00
#
_symmetry.space_group_name_H-M   'P 1'
#
loop_
_entity.id
_entity.type
_entity.pdbx_description
1 polymer ?
#
loop_
_entity_poly.entity_id
_entity_poly.type
_entity_poly.pdbx_seq_one_letter_code
_entity_poly.pdbx_strand_id
1 'polypeptide(L)'
;GFSCWSCPMDDCCCGCGPSTLSCLGACPPCLGYLRHLFKTRVEKYIQALTAKTKPKKVLVCMIYYLDENLVPSWAGPALSALGYNSNPSKLQSIIRKGYLEATSQINVPGVDIVPVPLYHVLDGKNSDDYVARVEPSPSGGQKIAEFLLDTIEKSNMNILHSSAPLMYTMIDR
;
A
#
# COMPACT_ATOMS: atom_id res chain seq x y z
N GLY A 1 9.34 -4.37 -18.06
CA GLY A 1 8.71 -5.18 -19.13
C GLY A 1 7.52 -5.92 -18.57
N PHE A 2 6.48 -6.07 -19.40
CA PHE A 2 5.15 -6.68 -19.19
C PHE A 2 4.07 -5.83 -18.50
N SER A 3 3.48 -4.89 -19.25
CA SER A 3 2.07 -4.51 -19.08
C SER A 3 1.51 -4.13 -20.45
N CYS A 4 0.63 -4.95 -21.01
CA CYS A 4 0.08 -4.67 -22.33
C CYS A 4 -1.07 -3.65 -22.23
N TRP A 5 -1.95 -3.72 -21.22
CA TRP A 5 -3.14 -2.87 -21.17
C TRP A 5 -3.53 -2.54 -19.72
N SER A 6 -3.56 -1.27 -19.34
CA SER A 6 -4.32 -0.79 -18.16
C SER A 6 -5.71 -0.42 -18.65
N CYS A 7 -6.75 -1.13 -18.20
CA CYS A 7 -8.12 -0.80 -18.56
C CYS A 7 -8.49 0.54 -17.90
N PRO A 8 -8.87 1.59 -18.66
CA PRO A 8 -9.16 2.91 -18.12
C PRO A 8 -10.59 3.06 -17.56
N MET A 9 -11.42 2.01 -17.68
CA MET A 9 -12.84 2.06 -17.34
C MET A 9 -13.07 2.07 -15.83
N ASP A 10 -13.94 2.98 -15.37
CA ASP A 10 -14.45 3.00 -14.01
C ASP A 10 -15.43 1.86 -13.77
N ASP A 11 -15.12 1.01 -12.80
CA ASP A 11 -16.07 0.05 -12.25
C ASP A 11 -17.07 0.74 -11.33
N CYS A 12 -18.00 1.49 -11.93
CA CYS A 12 -19.26 1.86 -11.29
C CYS A 12 -20.27 0.68 -11.30
N CYS A 13 -19.77 -0.57 -11.29
CA CYS A 13 -20.59 -1.74 -11.54
C CYS A 13 -20.43 -2.76 -10.40
N CYS A 14 -21.31 -2.66 -9.40
CA CYS A 14 -21.79 -3.72 -8.50
C CYS A 14 -20.93 -5.01 -8.40
N GLY A 15 -19.65 -4.90 -8.02
CA GLY A 15 -18.76 -6.05 -7.82
C GLY A 15 -18.46 -6.92 -9.06
N CYS A 16 -18.91 -6.53 -10.25
CA CYS A 16 -18.85 -7.33 -11.49
C CYS A 16 -18.30 -6.54 -12.69
N GLY A 17 -17.54 -5.47 -12.48
CA GLY A 17 -16.74 -4.82 -13.53
C GLY A 17 -15.65 -5.75 -14.09
N PRO A 18 -14.93 -5.40 -15.19
CA PRO A 18 -14.09 -6.28 -16.00
C PRO A 18 -12.76 -6.63 -15.32
N SER A 19 -12.83 -6.93 -14.02
CA SER A 19 -11.90 -7.74 -13.23
C SER A 19 -11.43 -8.96 -14.01
N THR A 20 -12.28 -9.55 -14.85
CA THR A 20 -11.89 -10.63 -15.78
C THR A 20 -10.94 -10.14 -16.88
N LEU A 21 -11.21 -9.02 -17.56
CA LEU A 21 -10.28 -8.48 -18.59
C LEU A 21 -8.98 -7.93 -18.00
N SER A 22 -9.03 -7.32 -16.81
CA SER A 22 -7.83 -6.87 -16.10
C SER A 22 -7.01 -8.03 -15.52
N CYS A 23 -7.63 -9.17 -15.19
CA CYS A 23 -6.95 -10.44 -14.91
C CYS A 23 -6.36 -11.11 -16.16
N LEU A 24 -7.00 -10.96 -17.33
CA LEU A 24 -6.53 -11.54 -18.60
C LEU A 24 -5.34 -10.77 -19.22
N GLY A 25 -5.21 -9.47 -18.92
CA GLY A 25 -4.19 -8.60 -19.51
C GLY A 25 -2.87 -8.46 -18.72
N ALA A 26 -2.77 -9.08 -17.55
CA ALA A 26 -1.61 -8.95 -16.67
C ALA A 26 -1.00 -10.33 -16.33
N CYS A 27 0.31 -10.43 -16.52
CA CYS A 27 1.11 -11.59 -16.10
C CYS A 27 1.90 -11.19 -14.85
N PRO A 28 1.81 -11.92 -13.73
CA PRO A 28 1.02 -13.13 -13.50
C PRO A 28 -0.50 -12.86 -13.34
N PRO A 29 -1.34 -13.88 -13.57
CA PRO A 29 -2.79 -13.75 -13.39
C PRO A 29 -3.11 -13.23 -11.99
N CYS A 30 -4.16 -12.40 -11.88
CA CYS A 30 -4.55 -11.63 -10.69
C CYS A 30 -3.71 -10.37 -10.37
N LEU A 31 -2.49 -10.21 -10.90
CA LEU A 31 -1.71 -8.98 -10.63
C LEU A 31 -2.33 -7.73 -11.26
N GLY A 32 -2.99 -7.89 -12.40
CA GLY A 32 -3.73 -6.80 -13.05
C GLY A 32 -4.92 -6.33 -12.22
N TYR A 33 -5.61 -7.25 -11.56
CA TYR A 33 -6.65 -6.91 -10.59
C TYR A 33 -6.08 -6.16 -9.38
N LEU A 34 -4.94 -6.62 -8.82
CA LEU A 34 -4.28 -5.90 -7.71
C LEU A 34 -3.84 -4.49 -8.11
N ARG A 35 -3.28 -4.31 -9.31
CA ARG A 35 -2.91 -3.00 -9.84
C ARG A 35 -4.15 -2.11 -10.01
N HIS A 36 -5.21 -2.63 -10.59
CA HIS A 36 -6.46 -1.89 -10.73
C HIS A 36 -7.03 -1.47 -9.37
N LEU A 37 -7.09 -2.40 -8.42
CA LEU A 37 -7.64 -2.19 -7.09
C LEU A 37 -6.80 -1.20 -6.26
N PHE A 38 -5.50 -1.44 -6.13
CA PHE A 38 -4.63 -0.67 -5.23
C PHE A 38 -4.01 0.57 -5.86
N LYS A 39 -4.00 0.69 -7.19
CA LYS A 39 -3.56 1.91 -7.88
C LYS A 39 -4.74 2.68 -8.43
N THR A 40 -5.34 2.19 -9.50
CA THR A 40 -6.32 2.96 -10.29
C THR A 40 -7.52 3.41 -9.46
N ARG A 41 -8.13 2.50 -8.69
CA ARG A 41 -9.28 2.85 -7.84
C ARG A 41 -8.91 3.77 -6.69
N VAL A 42 -7.72 3.58 -6.10
CA VAL A 42 -7.24 4.44 -5.00
C VAL A 42 -6.88 5.83 -5.52
N GLU A 43 -6.21 5.96 -6.67
CA GLU A 43 -5.92 7.24 -7.32
C GLU A 43 -7.20 8.03 -7.57
N LYS A 44 -8.22 7.40 -8.16
CA LYS A 44 -9.52 8.03 -8.41
C LYS A 44 -10.22 8.41 -7.12
N TYR A 45 -10.16 7.56 -6.10
CA TYR A 45 -10.72 7.87 -4.79
C TYR A 45 -10.06 9.11 -4.16
N ILE A 46 -8.73 9.17 -4.16
CA ILE A 46 -7.98 10.33 -3.65
C ILE A 46 -8.28 11.57 -4.49
N GLN A 47 -8.32 11.45 -5.81
CA GLN A 47 -8.67 12.57 -6.71
C GLN A 47 -10.06 13.12 -6.39
N ALA A 48 -11.05 12.26 -6.16
CA ALA A 48 -12.39 12.67 -5.77
C ALA A 48 -12.43 13.34 -4.38
N LEU A 49 -11.73 12.78 -3.39
CA LEU A 49 -11.64 13.36 -2.05
C LEU A 49 -10.96 14.73 -2.04
N THR A 50 -9.94 14.90 -2.87
CA THR A 50 -9.12 16.13 -2.94
C THR A 50 -9.63 17.15 -3.96
N ALA A 51 -10.76 16.87 -4.63
CA ALA A 51 -11.29 17.71 -5.70
C ALA A 51 -11.64 19.13 -5.25
N LYS A 52 -12.10 19.31 -4.00
CA LYS A 52 -12.47 20.61 -3.43
C LYS A 52 -11.35 21.24 -2.59
N THR A 53 -10.63 20.42 -1.86
CA THR A 53 -9.60 20.88 -0.92
C THR A 53 -8.38 19.98 -1.04
N LYS A 54 -7.23 20.59 -1.31
CA LYS A 54 -5.96 19.87 -1.42
C LYS A 54 -5.29 19.78 -0.05
N PRO A 55 -5.17 18.58 0.54
CA PRO A 55 -4.41 18.40 1.77
C PRO A 55 -2.91 18.63 1.49
N LYS A 56 -2.16 18.99 2.53
CA LYS A 56 -0.71 19.14 2.42
C LYS A 56 -0.01 17.85 2.01
N LYS A 57 -0.56 16.71 2.43
CA LYS A 57 0.00 15.37 2.23
C LYS A 57 -1.09 14.32 2.36
N VAL A 58 -0.98 13.23 1.60
CA VAL A 58 -1.83 12.05 1.72
C VAL A 58 -0.95 10.83 1.87
N LEU A 59 -1.10 10.12 2.99
CA LEU A 59 -0.43 8.85 3.21
C LEU A 59 -1.30 7.73 2.64
N VAL A 60 -0.72 6.87 1.81
CA VAL A 60 -1.42 5.70 1.27
C VAL A 60 -0.76 4.43 1.77
N CYS A 61 -1.41 3.79 2.73
CA CYS A 61 -0.86 2.62 3.41
C CYS A 61 -1.15 1.33 2.63
N MET A 62 -0.09 0.58 2.31
CA MET A 62 -0.23 -0.84 1.97
C MET A 62 -0.37 -1.65 3.25
N ILE A 63 -1.14 -2.74 3.16
CA ILE A 63 -1.44 -3.68 4.24
C ILE A 63 -0.13 -4.28 4.80
N TYR A 64 -0.13 -4.53 6.12
CA TYR A 64 0.94 -5.23 6.82
C TYR A 64 0.83 -6.76 6.71
N TYR A 65 1.81 -7.51 7.26
CA TYR A 65 1.69 -8.96 7.34
C TYR A 65 0.80 -9.36 8.52
N LEU A 66 0.02 -10.40 8.31
CA LEU A 66 -0.90 -10.94 9.31
C LEU A 66 -0.13 -11.87 10.25
N ASP A 67 -0.71 -12.22 11.39
CA ASP A 67 -0.07 -13.16 12.31
C ASP A 67 0.05 -14.54 11.66
N GLU A 68 1.28 -15.06 11.62
CA GLU A 68 1.57 -16.40 11.11
C GLU A 68 1.09 -17.50 12.06
N ASN A 69 0.93 -17.20 13.35
CA ASN A 69 0.48 -18.18 14.33
C ASN A 69 -0.98 -18.55 14.12
N LEU A 70 -1.27 -19.85 14.28
CA LEU A 70 -2.61 -20.42 14.09
C LEU A 70 -3.47 -20.20 15.34
N VAL A 71 -3.90 -18.96 15.56
CA VAL A 71 -4.89 -18.62 16.59
C VAL A 71 -6.28 -18.40 15.98
N PRO A 72 -7.38 -18.54 16.77
CA PRO A 72 -8.73 -18.26 16.28
C PRO A 72 -8.83 -16.88 15.65
N SER A 73 -9.40 -16.83 14.44
CA SER A 73 -9.51 -15.61 13.65
C SER A 73 -10.78 -15.66 12.81
N TRP A 74 -11.49 -14.54 12.73
CA TRP A 74 -12.64 -14.42 11.82
C TRP A 74 -12.22 -14.56 10.35
N ALA A 75 -10.97 -14.23 10.02
CA ALA A 75 -10.40 -14.38 8.69
C ALA A 75 -9.80 -15.78 8.44
N GLY A 76 -9.84 -16.68 9.43
CA GLY A 76 -9.24 -18.02 9.36
C GLY A 76 -9.57 -18.80 8.08
N PRO A 77 -10.86 -18.91 7.67
CA PRO A 77 -11.23 -19.60 6.44
C PRO A 77 -10.61 -18.98 5.19
N ALA A 78 -10.62 -17.65 5.08
CA ALA A 78 -10.04 -16.93 3.94
C ALA A 78 -8.51 -17.09 3.89
N LEU A 79 -7.83 -16.97 5.03
CA LEU A 79 -6.39 -17.18 5.14
C LEU A 79 -5.99 -18.61 4.79
N SER A 80 -6.80 -19.59 5.21
CA SER A 80 -6.60 -20.99 4.82
C SER A 80 -6.75 -21.18 3.32
N ALA A 81 -7.80 -20.62 2.71
CA ALA A 81 -8.04 -20.70 1.26
C ALA A 81 -6.91 -20.06 0.44
N LEU A 82 -6.28 -19.00 0.96
CA LEU A 82 -5.12 -18.35 0.34
C LEU A 82 -3.80 -19.13 0.57
N GLY A 83 -3.82 -20.20 1.36
CA GLY A 83 -2.64 -21.00 1.73
C GLY A 83 -1.74 -20.31 2.76
N TYR A 84 -2.23 -19.28 3.44
CA TYR A 84 -1.45 -18.48 4.39
C TYR A 84 -1.00 -19.31 5.61
N ASN A 85 -1.86 -20.22 6.07
CA ASN A 85 -1.61 -21.11 7.20
C ASN A 85 -0.43 -22.08 6.97
N SER A 86 -0.06 -22.35 5.72
CA SER A 86 0.99 -23.31 5.37
C SER A 86 2.21 -22.65 4.75
N ASN A 87 2.03 -21.54 4.02
CA ASN A 87 3.11 -20.79 3.40
C ASN A 87 2.80 -19.28 3.42
N PRO A 88 3.06 -18.61 4.55
CA PRO A 88 2.76 -17.18 4.69
C PRO A 88 3.54 -16.31 3.70
N SER A 89 4.73 -16.75 3.30
CA SER A 89 5.60 -16.07 2.32
C SER A 89 4.91 -15.81 0.98
N LYS A 90 3.91 -16.62 0.59
CA LYS A 90 3.15 -16.41 -0.66
C LYS A 90 2.32 -15.12 -0.59
N LEU A 91 1.51 -14.95 0.46
CA LEU A 91 0.68 -13.75 0.61
C LEU A 91 1.55 -12.51 0.89
N GLN A 92 2.59 -12.66 1.71
CA GLN A 92 3.54 -11.58 1.97
C GLN A 92 4.23 -11.10 0.68
N SER A 93 4.57 -12.02 -0.23
CA SER A 93 5.11 -11.67 -1.55
C SER A 93 4.11 -10.91 -2.41
N ILE A 94 2.83 -11.29 -2.37
CA ILE A 94 1.76 -10.57 -3.07
C ILE A 94 1.61 -9.15 -2.52
N ILE A 95 1.63 -8.97 -1.19
CA ILE A 95 1.55 -7.66 -0.54
C ILE A 95 2.73 -6.77 -0.98
N ARG A 96 3.97 -7.28 -0.93
CA ARG A 96 5.16 -6.54 -1.39
C ARG A 96 5.07 -6.15 -2.86
N LYS A 97 4.62 -7.08 -3.71
CA LYS A 97 4.49 -6.83 -5.15
C LYS A 97 3.39 -5.82 -5.46
N GLY A 98 2.26 -5.91 -4.74
CA GLY A 98 1.19 -4.93 -4.79
C GLY A 98 1.66 -3.54 -4.39
N TYR A 99 2.51 -3.41 -3.36
CA TYR A 99 3.09 -2.12 -2.99
C TYR A 99 3.92 -1.55 -4.14
N LEU A 100 4.89 -2.34 -4.62
CA LEU A 100 5.85 -1.90 -5.64
C LEU A 100 5.21 -1.52 -6.98
N GLU A 101 4.20 -2.28 -7.42
CA GLU A 101 3.57 -2.09 -8.72
C GLU A 101 2.31 -1.23 -8.69
N ALA A 102 1.70 -1.05 -7.52
CA ALA A 102 0.43 -0.33 -7.40
C ALA A 102 0.56 0.86 -6.44
N THR A 103 0.62 0.61 -5.12
CA THR A 103 0.54 1.67 -4.10
C THR A 103 1.67 2.70 -4.21
N SER A 104 2.90 2.26 -4.46
CA SER A 104 4.05 3.16 -4.61
C SER A 104 4.05 3.94 -5.93
N GLN A 105 3.17 3.58 -6.86
CA GLN A 105 3.04 4.18 -8.18
C GLN A 105 1.84 5.14 -8.27
N ILE A 106 1.13 5.34 -7.16
CA ILE A 106 -0.01 6.27 -7.07
C ILE A 106 0.51 7.68 -7.24
N ASN A 107 -0.05 8.41 -8.21
CA ASN A 107 0.27 9.81 -8.41
C ASN A 107 -1.01 10.60 -8.72
N VAL A 108 -1.28 11.62 -7.91
CA VAL A 108 -2.45 12.51 -8.08
C VAL A 108 -1.95 13.94 -8.29
N PRO A 109 -2.21 14.57 -9.46
CA PRO A 109 -1.68 15.89 -9.77
C PRO A 109 -1.96 16.96 -8.71
N GLY A 110 -0.88 17.56 -8.19
CA GLY A 110 -0.94 18.62 -7.19
C GLY A 110 -1.34 18.15 -5.79
N VAL A 111 -1.22 16.86 -5.50
CA VAL A 111 -1.31 16.28 -4.16
C VAL A 111 -0.01 15.56 -3.86
N ASP A 112 0.61 15.84 -2.70
CA ASP A 112 1.80 15.12 -2.25
C ASP A 112 1.39 13.74 -1.69
N ILE A 113 1.67 12.68 -2.45
CA ILE A 113 1.35 11.31 -2.10
C ILE A 113 2.57 10.64 -1.48
N VAL A 114 2.42 10.12 -0.26
CA VAL A 114 3.46 9.34 0.42
C VAL A 114 2.97 7.90 0.58
N PRO A 115 3.51 6.95 -0.22
CA PRO A 115 3.17 5.55 -0.06
C PRO A 115 3.82 4.97 1.20
N VAL A 116 3.07 4.20 1.99
CA VAL A 116 3.50 3.69 3.29
C VAL A 116 3.44 2.15 3.33
N PRO A 117 4.57 1.45 3.39
CA PRO A 117 4.62 -0.02 3.45
C PRO A 117 4.49 -0.53 4.89
N LEU A 118 3.25 -0.68 5.42
CA LEU A 118 3.06 -1.10 6.82
C LEU A 118 3.59 -2.51 7.12
N TYR A 119 3.85 -3.33 6.10
CA TYR A 119 4.49 -4.64 6.29
C TYR A 119 5.95 -4.58 6.77
N HIS A 120 6.56 -3.40 6.82
CA HIS A 120 7.83 -3.21 7.52
C HIS A 120 7.67 -3.05 9.04
N VAL A 121 6.46 -2.74 9.50
CA VAL A 121 6.15 -2.48 10.92
C VAL A 121 5.64 -3.74 11.59
N LEU A 122 4.65 -4.39 10.97
CA LEU A 122 4.02 -5.60 11.44
C LEU A 122 4.35 -6.73 10.48
N ASP A 123 5.28 -7.61 10.89
CA ASP A 123 5.95 -8.62 10.06
C ASP A 123 5.34 -10.03 10.18
N GLY A 124 4.32 -10.20 11.02
CA GLY A 124 3.59 -11.44 11.24
C GLY A 124 4.26 -12.41 12.20
N LYS A 125 5.40 -12.03 12.82
CA LYS A 125 6.19 -12.93 13.68
C LYS A 125 5.88 -12.77 15.16
N ASN A 126 5.48 -11.58 15.58
CA ASN A 126 5.15 -11.30 16.97
C ASN A 126 3.63 -11.25 17.19
N SER A 127 3.04 -12.34 17.71
CA SER A 127 1.59 -12.42 17.96
C SER A 127 1.05 -11.35 18.90
N ASP A 128 1.87 -10.80 19.79
CA ASP A 128 1.42 -9.77 20.73
C ASP A 128 1.04 -8.46 20.01
N ASP A 129 1.49 -8.28 18.77
CA ASP A 129 1.11 -7.13 17.94
C ASP A 129 -0.25 -7.31 17.25
N TYR A 130 -0.93 -8.45 17.45
CA TYR A 130 -2.16 -8.80 16.73
C TYR A 130 -3.31 -9.19 17.66
N VAL A 131 -4.52 -8.93 17.18
CA VAL A 131 -5.78 -9.46 17.69
C VAL A 131 -6.42 -10.27 16.58
N ALA A 132 -6.80 -11.51 16.90
CA ALA A 132 -7.45 -12.43 15.95
C ALA A 132 -6.70 -12.54 14.61
N ARG A 133 -5.36 -12.53 14.64
CA ARG A 133 -4.42 -12.59 13.51
C ARG A 133 -4.40 -11.44 12.52
N VAL A 134 -5.41 -10.58 12.51
CA VAL A 134 -5.61 -9.61 11.42
C VAL A 134 -5.64 -8.18 11.88
N GLU A 135 -6.14 -7.92 13.08
CA GLU A 135 -6.23 -6.58 13.63
C GLU A 135 -4.97 -6.28 14.44
N PRO A 136 -4.49 -5.04 14.46
CA PRO A 136 -3.39 -4.68 15.31
C PRO A 136 -3.86 -4.64 16.77
N SER A 137 -3.06 -5.19 17.67
CA SER A 137 -3.26 -4.99 19.11
C SER A 137 -2.93 -3.53 19.50
N PRO A 138 -3.12 -3.11 20.77
CA PRO A 138 -2.66 -1.81 21.22
C PRO A 138 -1.15 -1.57 20.97
N SER A 139 -0.30 -2.57 21.19
CA SER A 139 1.14 -2.45 20.91
C SER A 139 1.43 -2.43 19.40
N GLY A 140 0.74 -3.27 18.62
CA GLY A 140 0.86 -3.25 17.16
C GLY A 140 0.42 -1.92 16.55
N GLY A 141 -0.67 -1.35 17.07
CA GLY A 141 -1.19 -0.04 16.69
C GLY A 141 -0.24 1.09 17.07
N GLN A 142 0.40 1.01 18.25
CA GLN A 142 1.44 1.96 18.64
C GLN A 142 2.61 1.95 17.66
N LYS A 143 3.12 0.77 17.28
CA LYS A 143 4.21 0.66 16.28
C LYS A 143 3.83 1.27 14.95
N ILE A 144 2.59 1.05 14.49
CA ILE A 144 2.07 1.67 13.27
C ILE A 144 2.04 3.20 13.41
N ALA A 145 1.54 3.72 14.53
CA ALA A 145 1.46 5.16 14.77
C ALA A 145 2.85 5.82 14.77
N GLU A 146 3.82 5.23 15.46
CA GLU A 146 5.21 5.69 15.49
C GLU A 146 5.80 5.71 14.07
N PHE A 147 5.61 4.64 13.30
CA PHE A 147 6.09 4.58 11.91
C PHE A 147 5.46 5.64 10.99
N LEU A 148 4.17 5.92 11.17
CA LEU A 148 3.47 6.95 10.39
C LEU A 148 4.00 8.35 10.73
N LEU A 149 4.23 8.65 12.00
CA LEU A 149 4.81 9.92 12.44
C LEU A 149 6.22 10.11 11.87
N ASP A 150 7.07 9.09 12.00
CA ASP A 150 8.41 9.04 11.39
C ASP A 150 8.37 9.32 9.89
N THR A 151 7.40 8.72 9.20
CA THR A 151 7.24 8.88 7.74
C THR A 151 6.84 10.31 7.38
N ILE A 152 5.96 10.93 8.16
CA ILE A 152 5.56 12.33 7.98
C ILE A 152 6.75 13.27 8.18
N GLU A 153 7.55 13.05 9.21
CA GLU A 153 8.73 13.87 9.52
C GLU A 153 9.82 13.75 8.45
N LYS A 154 10.19 12.52 8.07
CA LYS A 154 11.20 12.27 7.03
C LYS A 154 10.78 12.84 5.68
N SER A 155 9.51 12.71 5.32
CA SER A 155 9.01 13.29 4.07
C SER A 155 9.01 14.82 4.10
N ASN A 156 8.77 15.48 5.25
CA ASN A 156 8.93 16.93 5.37
C ASN A 156 10.38 17.37 5.18
N MET A 157 11.35 16.62 5.72
CA MET A 157 12.78 16.92 5.56
C MET A 157 13.24 16.81 4.10
N ASN A 158 12.74 15.82 3.36
CA ASN A 158 13.08 15.67 1.95
C ASN A 158 12.59 16.86 1.10
N ILE A 159 11.43 17.45 1.42
CA ILE A 159 10.92 18.65 0.76
C ILE A 159 11.82 19.86 1.05
N LEU A 160 12.26 20.02 2.30
CA LEU A 160 13.18 21.11 2.68
C LEU A 160 14.53 20.98 1.97
N HIS A 161 15.08 19.78 1.87
CA HIS A 161 16.35 19.55 1.18
C HIS A 161 16.24 19.71 -0.34
N SER A 162 15.09 19.38 -0.96
CA SER A 162 14.88 19.59 -2.41
C SER A 162 14.56 21.05 -2.78
N SER A 163 14.20 21.88 -1.81
CA SER A 163 13.87 23.31 -2.02
C SER A 163 15.00 24.26 -1.64
N ALA A 164 16.09 23.74 -1.06
CA ALA A 164 17.32 24.51 -0.85
C ALA A 164 17.97 24.82 -2.21
N PRO A 165 18.15 26.10 -2.60
CA PRO A 165 18.93 26.43 -3.79
C PRO A 165 20.38 25.96 -3.61
N LEU A 166 21.01 25.52 -4.71
CA LEU A 166 22.44 25.21 -4.85
C LEU A 166 23.31 26.42 -4.48
N MET A 167 23.38 26.76 -3.19
CA MET A 167 24.14 27.90 -2.67
C MET A 167 25.30 27.46 -1.78
N TYR A 168 25.81 26.23 -1.99
CA TYR A 168 26.96 25.73 -1.24
C TYR A 168 27.89 24.86 -2.11
N THR A 169 28.36 25.41 -3.23
CA THR A 169 29.58 24.93 -3.91
C THR A 169 30.37 26.14 -4.43
N MET A 170 30.77 27.05 -3.55
CA MET A 170 31.80 28.06 -3.85
C MET A 170 32.43 28.62 -2.56
N ILE A 171 32.91 27.76 -1.67
CA ILE A 171 33.96 28.13 -0.71
C ILE A 171 34.85 26.90 -0.54
N ASP A 172 35.82 26.75 -1.44
CA ASP A 172 37.16 26.23 -1.14
C ASP A 172 38.01 26.46 -2.39
N ARG A 173 38.83 27.51 -2.33
CA ARG A 173 40.00 27.75 -3.17
C ARG A 173 41.20 27.84 -2.26
#